data_AF-A0A8T3T4M0-F1
#
_entry.id   AF-A0A8T3T4M0-F1
#
_cell.length_a   1.000
_cell.length_b   1.000
_cell.length_c   1.000
_cell.angle_alpha   90.00
_cell.angle_beta   90.00
_cell.angle_gamma   90.00
#
_symmetry.space_group_name_H-M   'P 1'
#
loop_
_entity.id
_entity.type
_entity.pdbx_description
1 polymer ?
#
loop_
_entity_poly.entity_id
_entity_poly.type
_entity_poly.pdbx_seq_one_letter_code
_entity_poly.pdbx_strand_id
1 'polypeptide(L)'
;MPETALPPIFVQLEGVVAERRPWRPGGRDGGWDLLPDLDDGLRRLAQVGEPLVLLVEPPETADQGWRGPEPLDDVRAALTHGGPELIFMGCPHTPDQTCDCRRPGAGLIEMALDRHHLSRGGWLICADQESVQAGRTAGLHTIRVGPLTQDHRAAVHRADYEARDLRDAANWILMQSLAPMGEPA
;
A
#
# COMPACT_ATOMS: atom_id res chain seq x y z
N MET A 1 22.20 11.18 20.24
CA MET A 1 21.87 9.91 19.56
C MET A 1 20.83 10.26 18.53
N PRO A 2 21.04 10.09 17.21
CA PRO A 2 19.92 10.24 16.29
C PRO A 2 18.93 9.13 16.65
N GLU A 3 17.71 9.53 16.99
CA GLU A 3 16.55 8.67 17.11
C GLU A 3 16.49 7.85 15.81
N THR A 4 16.63 6.53 15.91
CA THR A 4 16.67 5.68 14.72
C THR A 4 15.26 5.68 14.17
N ALA A 5 15.02 6.50 13.14
CA ALA A 5 13.72 6.59 12.49
C ALA A 5 13.28 5.18 12.08
N LEU A 6 12.06 4.81 12.46
CA LEU A 6 11.47 3.55 12.03
C LEU A 6 11.36 3.54 10.50
N PRO A 7 11.44 2.35 9.86
CA PRO A 7 11.27 2.29 8.41
C PRO A 7 9.83 2.65 8.00
N PRO A 8 9.64 3.30 6.84
CA PRO A 8 8.31 3.57 6.31
C PRO A 8 7.60 2.27 5.92
N ILE A 9 6.28 2.28 6.05
CA ILE A 9 5.42 1.19 5.58
C ILE A 9 4.44 1.76 4.56
N PHE A 10 4.57 1.28 3.33
CA PHE A 10 3.68 1.56 2.23
C PHE A 10 2.55 0.54 2.21
N VAL A 11 1.33 1.00 1.96
CA VAL A 11 0.14 0.17 1.91
C VAL A 11 -0.63 0.49 0.64
N GLN A 12 -0.92 -0.51 -0.19
CA GLN A 12 -1.80 -0.36 -1.34
C GLN A 12 -3.23 -0.09 -0.87
N LEU A 13 -3.99 0.78 -1.54
CA LEU A 13 -5.41 0.95 -1.21
C LEU A 13 -6.26 -0.24 -1.65
N GLU A 14 -6.28 -0.50 -2.96
CA GLU A 14 -7.16 -1.49 -3.59
C GLU A 14 -6.72 -2.91 -3.23
N GLY A 15 -7.63 -3.73 -2.69
CA GLY A 15 -7.36 -5.12 -2.29
C GLY A 15 -6.64 -5.32 -0.96
N VAL A 16 -6.21 -4.25 -0.28
CA VAL A 16 -5.60 -4.32 1.07
C VAL A 16 -6.37 -3.51 2.09
N VAL A 17 -6.78 -2.30 1.73
CA VAL A 17 -7.53 -1.39 2.61
C VAL A 17 -8.98 -1.26 2.18
N ALA A 18 -9.24 -1.19 0.87
CA ALA A 18 -10.58 -1.07 0.35
C ALA A 18 -10.73 -1.80 -0.97
N GLU A 19 -11.96 -2.13 -1.30
CA GLU A 19 -12.36 -2.57 -2.63
C GLU A 19 -13.14 -1.46 -3.33
N ARG A 20 -13.00 -1.38 -4.65
CA ARG A 20 -13.85 -0.46 -5.42
C ARG A 20 -15.28 -0.96 -5.39
N ARG A 21 -16.20 -0.08 -5.03
CA ARG A 21 -17.62 -0.41 -5.08
C ARG A 21 -18.01 -0.65 -6.54
N PRO A 22 -18.59 -1.82 -6.89
CA PRO A 22 -18.98 -2.10 -8.25
C PRO A 22 -20.06 -1.11 -8.71
N TRP A 23 -20.00 -0.75 -9.98
CA TRP A 23 -20.99 0.13 -10.59
C TRP A 23 -22.42 -0.41 -10.42
N ARG A 24 -23.36 0.48 -10.10
CA ARG A 24 -24.79 0.18 -9.91
C ARG A 24 -25.60 1.25 -10.65
N PRO A 25 -26.50 0.87 -11.59
CA PRO A 25 -27.37 1.85 -12.25
C PRO A 25 -28.14 2.68 -11.21
N GLY A 26 -28.03 4.02 -11.28
CA GLY A 26 -28.71 4.95 -10.38
C GLY A 26 -28.04 5.17 -9.01
N GLY A 27 -26.85 4.59 -8.77
CA GLY A 27 -26.02 4.89 -7.60
C GLY A 27 -25.13 6.12 -7.79
N ARG A 28 -24.44 6.55 -6.72
CA ARG A 28 -23.22 7.35 -6.90
C ARG A 28 -22.14 6.43 -7.47
N ASP A 29 -21.64 6.75 -8.66
CA ASP A 29 -20.54 6.03 -9.27
C ASP A 29 -19.22 6.31 -8.52
N GLY A 30 -18.37 5.29 -8.34
CA GLY A 30 -16.98 5.49 -7.93
C GLY A 30 -16.67 5.63 -6.43
N GLY A 31 -17.26 4.78 -5.59
CA GLY A 31 -16.95 4.72 -4.15
C GLY A 31 -16.00 3.59 -3.74
N TRP A 32 -15.64 3.57 -2.46
CA TRP A 32 -14.82 2.54 -1.83
C TRP A 32 -15.59 1.83 -0.72
N ASP A 33 -15.45 0.51 -0.64
CA ASP A 33 -15.91 -0.31 0.48
C ASP A 33 -14.68 -0.76 1.26
N LEU A 34 -14.56 -0.34 2.52
CA LEU A 34 -13.45 -0.75 3.38
C LEU A 34 -13.49 -2.26 3.61
N LEU A 35 -12.32 -2.88 3.57
CA LEU A 35 -12.17 -4.28 3.95
C LEU A 35 -12.39 -4.46 5.46
N PRO A 36 -12.80 -5.66 5.92
CA PRO A 36 -12.98 -5.93 7.34
C PRO A 36 -11.66 -5.91 8.11
N ASP A 37 -11.73 -5.67 9.42
CA ASP A 37 -10.63 -5.83 10.39
C ASP A 37 -9.36 -4.96 10.15
N LEU A 38 -9.47 -3.87 9.40
CA LEU A 38 -8.37 -2.94 9.12
C LEU A 38 -7.80 -2.27 10.38
N ASP A 39 -8.68 -1.91 11.29
CA ASP A 39 -8.40 -1.13 12.49
C ASP A 39 -7.23 -1.67 13.31
N ASP A 40 -7.25 -2.98 13.62
CA ASP A 40 -6.20 -3.60 14.43
C ASP A 40 -4.90 -3.74 13.63
N GLY A 41 -4.99 -4.03 12.33
CA GLY A 41 -3.82 -4.08 11.45
C GLY A 41 -3.12 -2.73 11.35
N LEU A 42 -3.85 -1.66 11.03
CA LEU A 42 -3.30 -0.31 10.91
C LEU A 42 -2.72 0.21 12.23
N ARG A 43 -3.40 -0.01 13.36
CA ARG A 43 -2.87 0.36 14.68
C ARG A 43 -1.57 -0.38 15.00
N ARG A 44 -1.46 -1.66 14.65
CA ARG A 44 -0.21 -2.42 14.84
C ARG A 44 0.90 -1.93 13.92
N LEU A 45 0.59 -1.64 12.66
CA LEU A 45 1.58 -1.10 11.71
C LEU A 45 2.18 0.21 12.20
N ALA A 46 1.34 1.11 12.74
CA ALA A 46 1.79 2.37 13.31
C ALA A 46 2.70 2.22 14.55
N GLN A 47 2.69 1.06 15.21
CA GLN A 47 3.59 0.79 16.34
C GLN A 47 4.96 0.26 15.92
N VAL A 48 5.12 -0.16 14.66
CA VAL A 48 6.30 -0.91 14.20
C VAL A 48 7.00 -0.30 12.99
N GLY A 49 6.40 0.74 12.40
CA GLY A 49 6.96 1.53 11.32
C GLY A 49 6.41 2.95 11.39
N GLU A 50 7.20 3.93 10.98
CA GLU A 50 6.70 5.28 10.73
C GLU A 50 7.49 5.97 9.61
N PRO A 51 6.81 6.64 8.67
CA PRO A 51 5.36 6.81 8.56
C PRO A 51 4.65 5.67 7.83
N LEU A 52 3.32 5.63 7.99
CA LEU A 52 2.42 4.84 7.15
C LEU A 52 2.01 5.64 5.91
N VAL A 53 2.23 5.07 4.72
CA VAL A 53 1.95 5.72 3.44
C VAL A 53 0.95 4.90 2.64
N LEU A 54 -0.24 5.44 2.40
CA LEU A 54 -1.26 4.83 1.56
C LEU A 54 -1.04 5.23 0.09
N LEU A 55 -0.81 4.23 -0.75
CA LEU A 55 -0.63 4.38 -2.19
C LEU A 55 -1.97 4.23 -2.90
N VAL A 56 -2.31 5.23 -3.71
CA VAL A 56 -3.57 5.29 -4.44
C VAL A 56 -3.32 5.45 -5.93
N GLU A 57 -3.89 4.54 -6.70
CA GLU A 57 -3.81 4.52 -8.14
C GLU A 57 -5.17 4.76 -8.78
N PRO A 58 -5.20 5.28 -10.03
CA PRO A 58 -6.41 5.31 -10.82
C PRO A 58 -7.00 3.89 -10.97
N PRO A 59 -8.33 3.75 -11.08
CA PRO A 59 -8.91 2.50 -11.54
C PRO A 59 -8.43 2.17 -12.97
N GLU A 60 -8.43 0.90 -13.33
CA GLU A 60 -8.24 0.45 -14.72
C GLU A 60 -9.22 1.11 -15.71
N THR A 61 -10.39 1.52 -15.23
CA THR A 61 -11.43 2.17 -16.03
C THR A 61 -11.34 3.69 -16.07
N ALA A 62 -10.33 4.31 -15.45
CA ALA A 62 -10.18 5.76 -15.48
C ALA A 62 -9.89 6.26 -16.90
N ASP A 63 -10.57 7.33 -17.29
CA ASP A 63 -10.40 8.00 -18.57
C ASP A 63 -9.87 9.43 -18.37
N GLN A 64 -9.82 10.23 -19.43
CA GLN A 64 -9.37 11.63 -19.39
C GLN A 64 -10.21 12.53 -18.45
N GLY A 65 -11.37 12.05 -18.01
CA GLY A 65 -12.22 12.67 -17.00
C GLY A 65 -11.76 12.42 -15.56
N TRP A 66 -10.81 11.52 -15.32
CA TRP A 66 -10.23 11.26 -13.99
C TRP A 66 -9.66 12.56 -13.40
N ARG A 67 -10.12 12.93 -12.20
CA ARG A 67 -9.72 14.16 -11.50
C ARG A 67 -8.78 13.90 -10.33
N GLY A 68 -8.23 12.69 -10.25
CA GLY A 68 -7.49 12.23 -9.09
C GLY A 68 -8.37 11.39 -8.16
N PRO A 69 -7.83 10.97 -7.02
CA PRO A 69 -8.41 9.92 -6.21
C PRO A 69 -9.56 10.44 -5.35
N GLU A 70 -10.69 10.77 -5.97
CA GLU A 70 -11.89 11.23 -5.28
C GLU A 70 -13.11 10.32 -5.44
N PRO A 71 -13.94 10.21 -4.38
CA PRO A 71 -13.68 10.73 -3.04
C PRO A 71 -12.94 9.66 -2.22
N LEU A 72 -11.60 9.76 -2.14
CA LEU A 72 -10.88 9.17 -1.01
C LEU A 72 -11.31 9.80 0.32
N ASP A 73 -12.06 10.89 0.32
CA ASP A 73 -12.50 11.57 1.54
C ASP A 73 -13.23 10.63 2.50
N ASP A 74 -14.08 9.73 1.99
CA ASP A 74 -14.77 8.74 2.82
C ASP A 74 -13.77 7.73 3.41
N VAL A 75 -12.80 7.28 2.60
CA VAL A 75 -11.72 6.39 3.05
C VAL A 75 -10.84 7.10 4.09
N ARG A 76 -10.43 8.33 3.82
CA ARG A 76 -9.61 9.15 4.71
C ARG A 76 -10.33 9.39 6.02
N ALA A 77 -11.59 9.79 5.98
CA ALA A 77 -12.38 10.02 7.18
C ALA A 77 -12.51 8.73 8.00
N ALA A 78 -12.82 7.60 7.34
CA ALA A 78 -12.98 6.32 8.03
C ALA A 78 -11.67 5.79 8.63
N LEU A 79 -10.53 5.96 7.94
CA LEU A 79 -9.23 5.47 8.43
C LEU A 79 -8.58 6.38 9.48
N THR A 80 -8.84 7.69 9.43
CA THR A 80 -8.24 8.66 10.37
C THR A 80 -9.08 8.89 11.62
N HIS A 81 -10.36 8.47 11.64
CA HIS A 81 -11.21 8.59 12.83
C HIS A 81 -10.80 7.59 13.93
N GLY A 82 -9.83 7.99 14.76
CA GLY A 82 -9.28 7.14 15.83
C GLY A 82 -8.25 6.11 15.34
N GLY A 83 -7.82 6.21 14.08
CA GLY A 83 -6.71 5.46 13.49
C GLY A 83 -5.40 6.25 13.50
N PRO A 84 -4.31 5.64 12.99
CA PRO A 84 -3.01 6.30 12.89
C PRO A 84 -3.01 7.43 11.86
N GLU A 85 -2.00 8.30 11.93
CA GLU A 85 -1.74 9.27 10.87
C GLU A 85 -1.28 8.54 9.59
N LEU A 86 -1.88 8.91 8.45
CA LEU A 86 -1.61 8.30 7.15
C LEU A 86 -1.21 9.39 6.14
N ILE A 87 -0.09 9.17 5.46
CA ILE A 87 0.29 9.95 4.28
C ILE A 87 -0.41 9.35 3.07
N PHE A 88 -1.08 10.15 2.25
CA PHE A 88 -1.75 9.67 1.04
C PHE A 88 -0.98 10.12 -0.19
N MET A 89 -0.59 9.17 -1.02
CA MET A 89 0.15 9.40 -2.24
C MET A 89 -0.66 8.87 -3.41
N GLY A 90 -1.08 9.77 -4.30
CA GLY A 90 -1.95 9.45 -5.44
C GLY A 90 -1.25 9.61 -6.78
N CYS A 91 -1.37 8.63 -7.68
CA CYS A 91 -1.02 8.83 -9.08
C CYS A 91 -2.11 9.68 -9.78
N PRO A 92 -1.76 10.80 -10.43
CA PRO A 92 -2.74 11.63 -11.13
C PRO A 92 -3.04 11.16 -12.56
N HIS A 93 -2.29 10.19 -13.08
CA HIS A 93 -2.37 9.75 -14.46
C HIS A 93 -3.47 8.70 -14.66
N THR A 94 -4.01 8.60 -15.87
CA THR A 94 -4.92 7.53 -16.29
C THR A 94 -4.13 6.29 -16.72
N PRO A 95 -4.76 5.10 -16.80
CA PRO A 95 -4.16 3.89 -17.38
C PRO A 95 -3.50 4.08 -18.75
N ASP A 96 -4.09 4.91 -19.61
CA ASP A 96 -3.59 5.13 -20.98
C ASP A 96 -2.38 6.08 -21.05
N GLN A 97 -2.07 6.78 -19.94
CA GLN A 97 -0.94 7.68 -19.89
C GLN A 97 0.33 6.94 -19.46
N THR A 98 1.39 7.07 -20.25
CA THR A 98 2.72 6.60 -19.85
C THR A 98 3.21 7.40 -18.65
N CYS A 99 3.41 6.72 -17.51
CA CYS A 99 4.02 7.29 -16.32
C CYS A 99 4.83 6.24 -15.55
N ASP A 100 5.83 6.69 -14.78
CA ASP A 100 6.61 5.81 -13.90
C ASP A 100 5.95 5.63 -12.51
N CYS A 101 4.87 6.37 -12.26
CA CYS A 101 4.21 6.41 -10.96
C CYS A 101 3.40 5.15 -10.67
N ARG A 102 2.68 4.66 -11.68
CA ARG A 102 1.76 3.54 -11.55
C ARG A 102 2.53 2.23 -11.58
N ARG A 103 2.13 1.29 -10.75
CA ARG A 103 2.60 -0.10 -10.80
C ARG A 103 2.49 -0.67 -12.23
N PRO A 104 3.48 -1.44 -12.68
CA PRO A 104 4.65 -1.95 -11.93
C PRO A 104 5.79 -0.93 -11.71
N GLY A 105 5.63 0.33 -12.12
CA GLY A 105 6.57 1.42 -11.81
C GLY A 105 6.61 1.77 -10.32
N ALA A 106 7.78 2.22 -9.85
CA ALA A 106 8.05 2.56 -8.45
C ALA A 106 7.93 4.06 -8.14
N GLY A 107 7.62 4.90 -9.14
CA GLY A 107 7.71 6.36 -9.02
C GLY A 107 6.84 6.94 -7.92
N LEU A 108 5.67 6.36 -7.61
CA LEU A 108 4.82 6.84 -6.52
C LEU A 108 5.45 6.63 -5.13
N ILE A 109 6.19 5.54 -4.95
CA ILE A 109 6.94 5.24 -3.73
C ILE A 109 8.13 6.21 -3.62
N GLU A 110 8.91 6.37 -4.69
CA GLU A 110 10.07 7.28 -4.70
C GLU A 110 9.64 8.73 -4.42
N MET A 111 8.55 9.19 -5.04
CA MET A 111 7.99 10.52 -4.76
C MET A 111 7.59 10.69 -3.30
N ALA A 112 7.07 9.64 -2.65
CA ALA A 112 6.69 9.70 -1.25
C ALA A 112 7.92 9.80 -0.33
N LEU A 113 8.95 8.99 -0.61
CA LEU A 113 10.23 9.02 0.09
C LEU A 113 10.86 10.41 0.02
N ASP A 114 10.92 10.99 -1.18
CA ASP A 114 11.54 12.30 -1.42
C ASP A 114 10.70 13.44 -0.82
N ARG A 115 9.39 13.45 -1.07
CA ARG A 115 8.49 14.54 -0.63
C ARG A 115 8.37 14.64 0.88
N HIS A 116 8.44 13.51 1.59
CA HIS A 116 8.27 13.46 3.03
C HIS A 116 9.58 13.21 3.79
N HIS A 117 10.72 13.19 3.10
CA HIS A 117 12.06 12.98 3.67
C HIS A 117 12.15 11.66 4.47
N LEU A 118 11.59 10.59 3.91
CA LEU A 118 11.55 9.28 4.57
C LEU A 118 12.87 8.52 4.34
N SER A 119 13.24 7.67 5.30
CA SER A 119 14.37 6.77 5.12
C SER A 119 14.10 5.78 3.99
N ARG A 120 15.13 5.45 3.19
CA ARG A 120 15.03 4.39 2.19
C ARG A 120 14.91 3.01 2.84
N GLY A 121 14.33 2.07 2.09
CA GLY A 121 13.98 0.74 2.59
C GLY A 121 12.61 0.73 3.27
N GLY A 122 12.33 -0.33 4.03
CA GLY A 122 11.04 -0.54 4.67
C GLY A 122 10.18 -1.55 3.92
N TRP A 123 8.86 -1.36 3.94
CA TRP A 123 7.91 -2.39 3.55
C TRP A 123 6.83 -1.88 2.60
N LEU A 124 6.38 -2.72 1.68
CA LEU A 124 5.16 -2.55 0.91
C LEU A 124 4.19 -3.70 1.20
N ILE A 125 2.98 -3.38 1.65
CA ILE A 125 1.87 -4.33 1.80
C ILE A 125 0.91 -4.14 0.61
N CYS A 126 0.66 -5.22 -0.12
CA CYS A 126 -0.02 -5.18 -1.42
C CYS A 126 -0.88 -6.41 -1.70
N ALA A 127 -1.73 -6.36 -2.74
CA ALA A 127 -2.64 -7.45 -3.08
C ALA A 127 -2.25 -8.21 -4.38
N ASP A 128 -1.36 -7.65 -5.20
CA ASP A 128 -1.02 -8.17 -6.53
C ASP A 128 0.48 -8.14 -6.85
N GLN A 129 0.87 -8.86 -7.90
CA GLN A 129 2.27 -9.01 -8.30
C GLN A 129 2.89 -7.75 -8.92
N GLU A 130 2.10 -6.85 -9.49
CA GLU A 130 2.63 -5.60 -10.04
C GLU A 130 3.09 -4.66 -8.92
N SER A 131 2.35 -4.63 -7.81
CA SER A 131 2.81 -4.03 -6.55
C SER A 131 4.10 -4.64 -6.03
N VAL A 132 4.17 -5.98 -5.98
CA VAL A 132 5.40 -6.66 -5.52
C VAL A 132 6.60 -6.20 -6.36
N GLN A 133 6.44 -6.12 -7.68
CA GLN A 133 7.50 -5.63 -8.56
C GLN A 133 7.87 -4.16 -8.28
N ALA A 134 6.88 -3.29 -8.07
CA ALA A 134 7.11 -1.87 -7.75
C ALA A 134 7.86 -1.70 -6.42
N GLY A 135 7.44 -2.41 -5.37
CA GLY A 135 8.10 -2.39 -4.06
C GLY A 135 9.55 -2.84 -4.12
N ARG A 136 9.83 -3.94 -4.84
CA ARG A 136 11.21 -4.43 -5.04
C ARG A 136 12.07 -3.45 -5.83
N THR A 137 11.49 -2.81 -6.84
CA THR A 137 12.19 -1.78 -7.65
C THR A 137 12.56 -0.57 -6.79
N ALA A 138 11.72 -0.22 -5.81
CA ALA A 138 11.99 0.83 -4.81
C ALA A 138 12.92 0.40 -3.66
N GLY A 139 13.42 -0.86 -3.66
CA GLY A 139 14.25 -1.39 -2.58
C GLY A 139 13.51 -1.68 -1.28
N LEU A 140 12.20 -1.90 -1.34
CA LEU A 140 11.37 -2.31 -0.20
C LEU A 140 11.29 -3.83 -0.08
N HIS A 141 11.11 -4.31 1.14
CA HIS A 141 10.53 -5.63 1.38
C HIS A 141 9.05 -5.62 1.03
N THR A 142 8.52 -6.77 0.60
CA THR A 142 7.17 -6.89 0.07
C THR A 142 6.39 -7.95 0.82
N ILE A 143 5.17 -7.58 1.23
CA ILE A 143 4.20 -8.49 1.82
C ILE A 143 2.96 -8.47 0.93
N ARG A 144 2.56 -9.64 0.45
CA ARG A 144 1.33 -9.77 -0.31
C ARG A 144 0.22 -10.32 0.59
N VAL A 145 -0.94 -9.69 0.57
CA VAL A 145 -2.15 -10.14 1.26
C VAL A 145 -3.16 -10.70 0.26
N GLY A 146 -4.02 -11.60 0.71
CA GLY A 146 -5.11 -12.15 -0.09
C GLY A 146 -4.78 -13.45 -0.84
N PRO A 147 -5.80 -14.12 -1.41
CA PRO A 147 -5.66 -15.49 -1.89
C PRO A 147 -4.73 -15.59 -3.10
N LEU A 148 -3.73 -16.48 -3.02
CA LEU A 148 -2.80 -16.80 -4.13
C LEU A 148 -3.52 -17.21 -5.43
N THR A 149 -4.76 -17.67 -5.31
CA THR A 149 -5.58 -18.19 -6.43
C THR A 149 -6.18 -17.12 -7.33
N GLN A 150 -6.08 -15.84 -6.96
CA GLN A 150 -6.66 -14.72 -7.73
C GLN A 150 -5.65 -14.00 -8.63
N ASP A 151 -4.35 -14.34 -8.58
CA ASP A 151 -3.33 -13.71 -9.41
C ASP A 151 -2.64 -14.73 -10.32
N HIS A 152 -2.97 -14.71 -11.62
CA HIS A 152 -2.38 -15.59 -12.63
C HIS A 152 -0.88 -15.34 -12.89
N ARG A 153 -0.29 -14.27 -12.32
CA ARG A 153 1.14 -13.93 -12.42
C ARG A 153 1.94 -14.32 -11.18
N ALA A 154 1.33 -15.02 -10.21
CA ALA A 154 1.97 -15.46 -8.95
C ALA A 154 3.25 -16.31 -9.12
N ALA A 155 3.57 -16.75 -10.35
CA ALA A 155 4.77 -17.51 -10.67
C ALA A 155 6.00 -16.64 -11.04
N VAL A 156 5.87 -15.32 -11.22
CA VAL A 156 6.95 -14.47 -11.77
C VAL A 156 7.76 -13.76 -10.69
N HIS A 157 7.09 -13.18 -9.68
CA HIS A 157 7.73 -12.57 -8.53
C HIS A 157 7.09 -13.13 -7.25
N ARG A 158 7.90 -13.33 -6.20
CA ARG A 158 7.39 -13.75 -4.90
C ARG A 158 7.59 -12.60 -3.92
N ALA A 159 6.55 -12.31 -3.15
CA ALA A 159 6.70 -11.43 -1.99
C ALA A 159 7.64 -12.08 -0.97
N ASP A 160 8.26 -11.26 -0.12
CA ASP A 160 9.08 -11.75 1.00
C ASP A 160 8.20 -12.47 2.04
N TYR A 161 6.92 -12.11 2.11
CA TYR A 161 5.92 -12.80 2.93
C TYR A 161 4.53 -12.80 2.29
N GLU A 162 3.81 -13.91 2.49
CA GLU A 162 2.42 -14.10 2.05
C GLU A 162 1.53 -14.09 3.28
N ALA A 163 0.89 -12.95 3.53
CA ALA A 163 0.07 -12.70 4.73
C ALA A 163 -1.41 -13.02 4.48
N ARG A 164 -2.10 -13.50 5.51
CA ARG A 164 -3.55 -13.77 5.42
C ARG A 164 -4.38 -12.50 5.42
N ASP A 165 -3.94 -11.51 6.20
CA ASP A 165 -4.61 -10.23 6.41
C ASP A 165 -3.60 -9.17 6.88
N LEU A 166 -4.07 -7.94 7.10
CA LEU A 166 -3.23 -6.82 7.51
C LEU A 166 -2.63 -7.00 8.91
N ARG A 167 -3.32 -7.70 9.81
CA ARG A 167 -2.80 -8.01 11.16
C ARG A 167 -1.64 -9.00 11.07
N ASP A 168 -1.75 -10.02 10.24
CA ASP A 168 -0.72 -11.02 9.97
C ASP A 168 0.54 -10.34 9.40
N ALA A 169 0.35 -9.44 8.43
CA ALA A 169 1.43 -8.61 7.87
C ALA A 169 2.12 -7.75 8.95
N ALA A 170 1.35 -7.07 9.79
CA ALA A 170 1.89 -6.24 10.87
C ALA A 170 2.70 -7.05 11.89
N ASN A 171 2.19 -8.22 12.28
CA ASN A 171 2.90 -9.11 13.20
C ASN A 171 4.19 -9.64 12.58
N TRP A 172 4.20 -9.93 11.28
CA TRP A 172 5.41 -10.35 10.59
C TRP A 172 6.48 -9.26 10.60
N ILE A 173 6.11 -8.02 10.26
CA ILE A 173 7.02 -6.86 10.31
C ILE A 173 7.60 -6.71 11.72
N LEU A 174 6.77 -6.76 12.75
CA LEU A 174 7.21 -6.71 14.15
C LEU A 174 8.25 -7.78 14.47
N MET A 175 8.01 -9.04 14.06
CA MET A 175 8.95 -10.14 14.30
C MET A 175 10.29 -9.91 13.60
N GLN A 176 10.29 -9.35 12.39
CA GLN A 176 11.51 -9.02 11.65
C GLN A 176 12.29 -7.87 12.33
N SER A 177 11.59 -6.88 12.90
CA SER A 177 12.21 -5.79 13.66
C SER A 177 12.83 -6.23 14.99
N LEU A 178 12.37 -7.36 15.54
CA LEU A 178 12.87 -7.93 16.80
C LEU A 178 13.98 -8.97 16.60
N ALA A 179 14.14 -9.50 15.39
CA ALA A 179 15.27 -10.37 15.07
C ALA A 179 16.56 -9.55 15.13
N PRO A 180 17.59 -9.95 15.90
CA PRO A 180 18.89 -9.29 15.83
C PRO A 180 19.35 -9.39 14.37
N MET A 181 19.68 -8.26 13.74
CA MET A 181 20.24 -8.22 12.39
C MET A 181 21.45 -9.15 12.38
N GLY A 182 21.27 -10.35 11.84
CA GLY A 182 22.32 -11.34 11.73
C GLY A 182 23.41 -10.76 10.86
N GLU A 183 24.64 -10.77 11.39
CA GLU A 183 25.84 -10.43 10.62
C GLU A 183 25.85 -11.23 9.32
N PRO A 184 26.11 -10.60 8.15
CA PRO A 184 26.37 -11.35 6.94
C PRO A 184 27.68 -12.12 7.11
N ALA A 185 27.64 -13.41 6.78
CA ALA A 185 28.82 -14.25 6.60
C ALA A 185 29.61 -13.84 5.34
#